data_AF-A0A3N9PP41-F1
#
_entry.id   AF-A0A3N9PP41-F1
#
_cell.length_a   1.000
_cell.length_b   1.000
_cell.length_c   1.000
_cell.angle_alpha   90.00
_cell.angle_beta   90.00
_cell.angle_gamma   90.00
#
_symmetry.space_group_name_H-M   'P 1'
#
loop_
_entity.id
_entity.type
_entity.pdbx_description
1 polymer ?
#
loop_
_entity_poly.entity_id
_entity_poly.type
_entity_poly.pdbx_seq_one_letter_code
_entity_poly.pdbx_strand_id
1 'polypeptide(L)' 'VAHHIDIELEKVTEINDIMSYGVMMTPGLVVDGVVKSSGKIPSNEQILSWLE' A
#
# COMPACT_ATOMS: atom_id res chain seq x y z
N VAL A 1 -14.12 -5.38 14.82
CA VAL A 1 -13.50 -4.38 15.71
C VAL A 1 -13.18 -3.17 14.85
N ALA A 2 -13.49 -1.94 15.29
CA ALA A 2 -13.11 -0.75 14.55
C ALA A 2 -11.72 -0.31 15.02
N HIS A 3 -10.75 -0.27 14.10
CA HIS A 3 -9.39 0.22 14.37
C HIS A 3 -9.40 1.72 14.05
N HIS A 4 -9.24 2.59 15.05
CA HIS A 4 -9.24 4.05 14.88
C HIS A 4 -7.85 4.50 14.45
N ILE A 5 -7.51 4.25 13.19
CA ILE A 5 -6.19 4.55 12.61
C ILE A 5 -6.37 5.76 11.68
N ASP A 6 -5.65 6.83 11.97
CA ASP A 6 -5.57 7.99 11.10
C ASP A 6 -4.63 7.68 9.94
N ILE A 7 -5.12 7.82 8.70
CA ILE A 7 -4.34 7.59 7.48
C ILE A 7 -4.52 8.73 6.50
N GLU A 8 -3.48 8.99 5.72
CA GLU A 8 -3.58 9.73 4.46
C GLU A 8 -3.60 8.73 3.31
N LEU A 9 -4.62 8.80 2.45
CA LEU A 9 -4.79 7.88 1.34
C LEU A 9 -4.61 8.61 0.02
N GLU A 10 -3.59 8.21 -0.72
CA GLU A 10 -3.35 8.68 -2.09
C GLU A 10 -3.60 7.56 -3.10
N LYS A 11 -4.33 7.87 -4.17
CA LYS A 11 -4.50 6.96 -5.30
C LYS A 11 -3.53 7.34 -6.40
N VAL A 12 -2.54 6.48 -6.63
CA VAL A 12 -1.58 6.65 -7.72
C VAL A 12 -2.02 5.82 -8.93
N THR A 13 -2.14 6.48 -10.09
CA THR A 13 -2.46 5.84 -11.38
C THR A 13 -1.41 6.06 -12.44
N GLU A 14 -0.56 7.07 -12.28
CA GLU A 14 0.49 7.40 -13.22
C GLU A 14 1.60 6.35 -13.18
N ILE A 15 1.89 5.76 -14.34
CA ILE A 15 2.81 4.61 -14.41
C ILE A 15 4.24 4.97 -13.97
N ASN A 16 4.67 6.20 -14.23
CA ASN A 16 5.98 6.68 -13.80
C ASN A 16 6.09 6.74 -12.28
N ASP A 17 5.02 7.16 -11.61
CA ASP A 17 4.96 7.23 -10.15
C ASP A 17 4.90 5.82 -9.55
N ILE A 18 4.10 4.92 -10.14
CA ILE A 18 4.06 3.51 -9.72
C ILE A 18 5.45 2.87 -9.81
N MET A 19 6.16 3.08 -10.93
CA MET A 19 7.51 2.56 -11.12
C MET A 19 8.54 3.22 -10.21
N SER A 20 8.39 4.52 -9.87
CA SER A 20 9.31 5.23 -8.97
C SER A 20 9.27 4.69 -7.54
N TYR A 21 8.13 4.17 -7.11
CA TYR A 21 8.01 3.41 -5.86
C TYR A 21 8.62 1.99 -5.93
N GLY A 22 9.09 1.53 -7.10
CA GLY A 22 9.62 0.18 -7.28
C GLY A 22 8.54 -0.89 -7.45
N VAL A 23 7.30 -0.50 -7.76
CA VAL A 23 6.19 -1.43 -8.00
C VAL A 23 6.19 -1.85 -9.48
N MET A 24 6.67 -3.06 -9.75
CA MET A 24 6.77 -3.60 -11.12
C MET A 24 5.48 -4.25 -11.61
N MET A 25 4.65 -4.75 -10.69
CA MET A 25 3.34 -5.33 -10.98
C MET A 25 2.28 -4.78 -10.03
N THR A 26 1.14 -4.39 -10.59
CA THR A 26 -0.03 -3.94 -9.83
C THR A 26 -0.95 -5.13 -9.50
N PRO A 27 -1.74 -5.06 -8.41
CA PRO A 27 -1.84 -3.96 -7.46
C PRO A 27 -0.60 -3.83 -6.57
N GLY A 28 -0.29 -2.58 -6.18
CA GLY A 28 0.78 -2.24 -5.24
C GLY A 28 0.24 -1.52 -4.03
N LEU A 29 0.85 -1.73 -2.85
CA LEU A 29 0.55 -1.00 -1.62
C LEU A 29 1.85 -0.50 -1.00
N VAL A 30 1.91 0.80 -0.75
CA VAL A 30 3.01 1.50 -0.09
C VAL A 30 2.48 2.08 1.21
N VAL A 31 3.23 1.89 2.30
CA VAL A 31 2.93 2.46 3.62
C VAL A 31 4.19 3.14 4.11
N ASP A 32 4.09 4.42 4.51
CA ASP A 32 5.21 5.26 4.93
C ASP A 32 6.39 5.26 3.95
N GLY A 33 6.10 5.31 2.65
CA GLY A 33 7.10 5.29 1.58
C GLY A 33 7.75 3.93 1.32
N VAL A 34 7.34 2.87 2.03
CA VAL A 34 7.87 1.51 1.88
C VAL A 34 6.86 0.61 1.17
N VAL A 35 7.29 -0.06 0.08
CA VAL A 35 6.47 -1.06 -0.60
C VAL A 35 6.22 -2.25 0.33
N LYS A 36 4.96 -2.50 0.68
CA LYS A 36 4.54 -3.63 1.50
C LYS A 36 3.99 -4.79 0.68
N SER A 37 3.40 -4.49 -0.49
CA SER A 37 2.90 -5.51 -1.42
C SER A 37 3.03 -5.04 -2.87
N SER A 38 3.34 -5.97 -3.79
CA SER A 38 3.31 -5.77 -5.24
C SER A 38 2.84 -7.06 -5.91
N GLY A 39 1.93 -6.94 -6.87
CA GLY A 39 1.36 -8.07 -7.63
C GLY A 39 0.39 -8.95 -6.83
N LYS A 40 0.09 -8.59 -5.57
CA LYS A 40 -0.83 -9.33 -4.70
C LYS A 40 -1.63 -8.37 -3.83
N ILE A 41 -2.90 -8.71 -3.61
CA ILE A 41 -3.75 -8.06 -2.61
C ILE A 41 -3.46 -8.70 -1.23
N PRO A 42 -2.95 -7.94 -0.25
CA PRO A 42 -2.72 -8.43 1.11
C PRO A 42 -4.05 -8.70 1.84
N SER A 43 -4.02 -9.55 2.87
CA SER A 43 -5.19 -9.78 3.73
C SER A 43 -5.41 -8.60 4.67
N ASN A 44 -6.62 -8.47 5.21
CA ASN A 44 -6.94 -7.43 6.20
C ASN A 44 -5.99 -7.49 7.42
N GLU A 45 -5.69 -8.69 7.91
CA GLU A 45 -4.76 -8.90 9.02
C GLU A 45 -3.35 -8.40 8.70
N GLN A 46 -2.89 -8.62 7.47
CA GLN A 46 -1.58 -8.17 7.02
C GLN A 46 -1.53 -6.66 6.82
N ILE A 47 -2.61 -6.03 6.39
CA ILE A 47 -2.70 -4.57 6.28
C ILE A 47 -2.65 -3.94 7.68
N LEU A 48 -3.40 -4.50 8.64
CA LEU A 48 -3.43 -4.00 10.01
C LEU A 48 -2.04 -4.07 10.68
N SER A 49 -1.26 -5.12 10.44
CA SER A 49 0.10 -5.23 11.00
C SER A 49 1.12 -4.22 10.44
N TRP A 50 0.76 -3.46 9.40
CA TRP A 50 1.57 -2.36 8.88
C TRP A 50 1.09 -0.98 9.32
N LEU A 51 -0.11 -0.89 9.88
CA LEU A 51 -0.75 0.38 10.24
C LEU A 51 -0.89 0.59 11.77
N GLU A 52 -0.71 -0.47 12.56
CA GLU A 52 -0.61 -0.42 14.04
C GLU A 52 0.83 -0.19 14.49
#